data_AF-A0A9X9A5X2-F1
#
_entry.id   AF-A0A9X9A5X2-F1
#
_cell.length_a   1.000
_cell.length_b   1.000
_cell.length_c   1.000
_cell.angle_alpha   90.00
_cell.angle_beta   90.00
_cell.angle_gamma   90.00
#
_symmetry.space_group_name_H-M   'P 1'
#
loop_
_entity.id
_entity.type
_entity.pdbx_description
1 polymer ?
#
loop_
_entity_poly.entity_id
_entity_poly.type
_entity_poly.pdbx_seq_one_letter_code
_entity_poly.pdbx_strand_id
1 'polypeptide(L)'
;MIYYVIALFVIAIDQISKWLIVKNMELGTSIPIIDNVLYITSHRNRGAAWGILENKMWFFYIITVVFVVFIVFYMKKYAKTDRLLGISLGLILGGAIGNF
;
A
#
# COMPACT_ATOMS: atom_id res chain seq x y z
N MET A 1 19.82 -2.19 1.64
CA MET A 1 19.60 -0.77 2.01
C MET A 1 18.82 -0.04 0.94
N ILE A 2 19.22 -0.10 -0.35
CA ILE A 2 18.48 0.54 -1.45
C ILE A 2 16.98 0.18 -1.52
N TYR A 3 16.60 -1.06 -1.22
CA TYR A 3 15.19 -1.49 -1.27
C TYR A 3 14.29 -0.83 -0.22
N TYR A 4 14.83 -0.37 0.91
CA TYR A 4 14.05 0.42 1.87
C TYR A 4 13.73 1.82 1.33
N VAL A 5 14.59 2.36 0.44
CA VAL A 5 14.30 3.62 -0.25
C VAL A 5 13.12 3.44 -1.21
N ILE A 6 13.03 2.29 -1.88
CA ILE A 6 11.85 1.93 -2.70
C ILE A 6 10.59 1.91 -1.83
N ALA A 7 10.64 1.23 -0.67
CA ALA A 7 9.51 1.20 0.25
C ALA A 7 9.10 2.62 0.72
N LEU A 8 10.07 3.45 1.10
CA LEU A 8 9.83 4.83 1.53
C LEU A 8 9.21 5.68 0.42
N PHE A 9 9.69 5.53 -0.81
CA PHE A 9 9.15 6.22 -1.98
C PHE A 9 7.71 5.81 -2.27
N VAL A 10 7.41 4.50 -2.20
CA VAL A 10 6.05 3.97 -2.36
C VAL A 10 5.13 4.52 -1.27
N ILE A 11 5.56 4.53 0.00
CA ILE A 11 4.78 5.11 1.12
C ILE A 11 4.52 6.59 0.87
N ALA A 12 5.51 7.35 0.43
CA ALA A 12 5.35 8.78 0.15
C ALA A 12 4.31 9.02 -0.95
N ILE A 13 4.39 8.31 -2.07
CA ILE A 13 3.41 8.42 -3.17
C ILE A 13 2.01 8.01 -2.70
N ASP A 14 1.89 6.90 -1.97
CA ASP A 14 0.62 6.40 -1.45
C ASP A 14 -0.04 7.42 -0.51
N GLN A 15 0.71 7.95 0.46
CA GLN A 15 0.16 8.88 1.44
C GLN A 15 -0.13 10.26 0.83
N ILE A 16 0.73 10.76 -0.06
CA ILE A 16 0.47 12.03 -0.77
C ILE A 16 -0.76 11.89 -1.65
N SER A 17 -0.90 10.81 -2.41
CA SER A 17 -2.07 10.59 -3.26
C SER A 17 -3.36 10.48 -2.44
N LYS A 18 -3.37 9.65 -1.38
CA LYS A 18 -4.52 9.55 -0.45
C LYS A 18 -4.88 10.90 0.16
N TRP A 19 -3.89 11.67 0.61
CA TRP A 19 -4.10 13.00 1.17
C TRP A 19 -4.72 13.96 0.16
N LEU A 20 -4.24 13.97 -1.10
CA LEU A 20 -4.81 14.79 -2.16
C LEU A 20 -6.29 14.44 -2.42
N ILE A 21 -6.64 13.15 -2.45
CA ILE A 21 -8.04 12.73 -2.64
C ILE A 21 -8.91 13.17 -1.46
N VAL A 22 -8.47 12.93 -0.22
CA VAL A 22 -9.22 13.31 0.99
C VAL A 22 -9.44 14.82 1.07
N LYS A 23 -8.45 15.62 0.67
CA LYS A 23 -8.51 17.07 0.73
C LYS A 23 -9.36 17.71 -0.36
N ASN A 24 -9.34 17.15 -1.58
CA ASN A 24 -9.90 17.81 -2.76
C ASN A 24 -11.18 17.14 -3.31
N MET A 25 -11.60 15.98 -2.79
CA MET A 25 -12.76 15.24 -3.29
C MET A 25 -13.71 14.80 -2.19
N GLU A 26 -15.00 15.07 -2.38
CA GLU A 26 -16.06 14.50 -1.55
C GLU A 26 -16.17 12.98 -1.75
N LEU A 27 -16.59 12.25 -0.72
CA LEU A 27 -16.78 10.81 -0.78
C LEU A 27 -17.81 10.43 -1.87
N GLY A 28 -17.45 9.49 -2.73
CA GLY A 28 -18.29 8.99 -3.82
C GLY A 28 -18.17 9.78 -5.13
N THR A 29 -17.50 10.93 -5.13
CA THR A 29 -17.26 11.69 -6.37
C THR A 29 -16.21 11.03 -7.25
N SER A 30 -16.34 11.23 -8.58
CA SER A 30 -15.43 10.68 -9.58
C SER A 30 -14.99 11.75 -10.58
N ILE A 31 -13.69 11.79 -10.89
CA ILE A 31 -13.09 12.68 -11.89
C ILE A 31 -12.56 11.81 -13.05
N PRO A 32 -13.01 12.01 -14.29
CA PRO A 32 -12.48 11.28 -15.45
C PRO A 32 -11.03 11.69 -15.74
N ILE A 33 -10.17 10.70 -15.99
CA ILE A 33 -8.82 10.90 -16.54
C ILE A 33 -8.79 10.48 -18.00
N ILE A 34 -9.40 9.33 -18.31
CA ILE A 34 -9.66 8.86 -19.67
C ILE A 34 -11.11 8.41 -19.70
N ASP A 35 -11.93 9.12 -20.47
CA ASP A 35 -13.38 8.85 -20.54
C ASP A 35 -13.65 7.38 -20.88
N ASN A 36 -14.56 6.77 -20.12
CA ASN A 36 -14.95 5.36 -20.22
C ASN A 36 -13.86 4.33 -19.90
N VAL A 37 -12.67 4.73 -19.42
CA VAL A 37 -11.56 3.81 -19.11
C VAL A 37 -11.02 4.00 -17.68
N LEU A 38 -10.73 5.24 -17.28
CA LEU A 38 -10.06 5.53 -16.01
C LEU A 38 -10.66 6.76 -15.33
N TYR A 39 -11.10 6.53 -14.10
CA TYR A 39 -11.63 7.57 -13.21
C TYR A 39 -10.87 7.54 -11.89
N ILE A 40 -10.63 8.73 -11.33
CA ILE A 40 -10.24 8.87 -9.93
C ILE A 40 -11.54 8.95 -9.12
N THR A 41 -11.83 7.92 -8.33
CA THR A 41 -13.01 7.86 -7.48
C THR A 41 -12.63 7.90 -6.01
N SER A 42 -13.25 8.82 -5.26
CA SER A 42 -13.03 8.97 -3.82
C SER A 42 -13.79 7.88 -3.05
N HIS A 43 -13.12 6.80 -2.66
CA HIS A 43 -13.71 5.64 -2.00
C HIS A 43 -12.97 5.26 -0.70
N ARG A 44 -13.70 4.75 0.30
CA ARG A 44 -13.18 4.38 1.63
C ARG A 44 -13.50 2.91 1.88
N ASN A 45 -12.47 2.06 1.92
CA ASN A 45 -12.61 0.63 2.20
C ASN A 45 -12.27 0.33 3.67
N ARG A 46 -13.21 -0.28 4.41
CA ARG A 46 -13.03 -0.73 5.81
C ARG A 46 -12.73 -2.23 5.94
N GLY A 47 -12.59 -2.93 4.82
CA GLY A 47 -12.18 -4.32 4.71
C GLY A 47 -10.91 -4.48 3.88
N ALA A 48 -10.61 -5.72 3.50
CA ALA A 48 -9.51 -6.05 2.60
C ALA A 48 -9.96 -5.99 1.12
N ALA A 49 -9.31 -6.76 0.24
CA ALA A 49 -9.74 -6.91 -1.15
C ALA A 49 -11.22 -7.33 -1.23
N TRP A 50 -11.98 -6.73 -2.15
CA TRP A 50 -13.43 -6.96 -2.31
C TRP A 50 -14.28 -6.62 -1.07
N GLY A 51 -13.75 -5.86 -0.11
CA GLY A 51 -14.46 -5.50 1.12
C GLY A 51 -14.62 -6.65 2.12
N ILE A 52 -13.93 -7.78 1.93
CA ILE A 52 -14.00 -8.90 2.88
C ILE A 52 -13.45 -8.50 4.24
N LEU A 53 -13.97 -9.14 5.31
CA LEU A 53 -13.57 -8.87 6.70
C LEU A 53 -13.74 -7.39 7.11
N GLU A 54 -14.79 -6.74 6.61
CA GLU A 54 -15.11 -5.36 6.98
C GLU A 54 -15.22 -5.19 8.50
N ASN A 55 -14.70 -4.06 9.01
CA ASN A 55 -14.73 -3.69 10.43
C ASN A 55 -13.94 -4.65 11.35
N LYS A 56 -13.05 -5.50 10.79
CA LYS A 56 -12.14 -6.38 11.54
C LYS A 56 -10.72 -5.81 11.63
N MET A 57 -10.58 -4.51 11.89
CA MET A 57 -9.28 -3.81 11.87
C MET A 57 -8.22 -4.44 12.79
N TRP A 58 -8.60 -4.95 13.96
CA TRP A 58 -7.69 -5.68 14.86
C TRP A 58 -6.98 -6.87 14.18
N PHE A 59 -7.70 -7.60 13.34
CA PHE A 59 -7.11 -8.70 12.57
C PHE A 59 -6.08 -8.19 11.57
N PHE A 60 -6.39 -7.10 10.87
CA PHE A 60 -5.48 -6.47 9.92
C PHE A 60 -4.23 -5.87 10.57
N TYR A 61 -4.35 -5.28 11.76
CA TYR A 61 -3.18 -4.77 12.47
C TYR A 61 -2.21 -5.89 12.83
N ILE A 62 -2.71 -6.99 13.41
CA ILE A 62 -1.88 -8.13 13.81
C ILE A 62 -1.19 -8.75 12.59
N ILE A 63 -1.95 -9.08 11.55
CA ILE A 63 -1.38 -9.75 10.38
C ILE A 63 -0.38 -8.85 9.65
N THR A 64 -0.63 -7.55 9.57
CA THR A 64 0.30 -6.61 8.91
C THR A 64 1.60 -6.47 9.69
N VAL A 65 1.56 -6.38 11.03
CA VAL A 65 2.79 -6.36 11.85
C VAL A 65 3.61 -7.64 11.63
N VAL A 66 2.97 -8.81 11.69
CA VAL A 66 3.64 -10.10 11.44
C VAL A 66 4.25 -10.13 10.04
N PHE A 67 3.50 -9.68 9.03
CA PHE A 67 3.94 -9.69 7.64
C PHE A 67 5.09 -8.71 7.36
N VAL A 68 5.06 -7.51 7.94
CA VAL A 68 6.15 -6.52 7.86
C VAL A 68 7.42 -7.06 8.50
N VAL A 69 7.33 -7.67 9.68
CA VAL A 69 8.49 -8.31 10.34
C VAL A 69 9.07 -9.41 9.45
N PHE A 70 8.21 -10.25 8.88
CA PHE A 70 8.62 -11.31 7.96
C PHE A 70 9.32 -10.76 6.72
N ILE A 71 8.77 -9.72 6.07
CA ILE A 71 9.38 -9.10 4.88
C ILE A 71 10.73 -8.49 5.21
N VAL A 72 10.85 -7.76 6.33
CA VAL A 72 12.12 -7.15 6.75
C VAL A 72 13.17 -8.22 7.02
N PHE A 73 12.79 -9.32 7.69
CA PHE A 73 13.69 -10.46 7.90
C PHE A 73 14.11 -11.10 6.57
N TYR A 74 13.15 -11.42 5.71
CA TYR A 74 13.40 -12.11 4.45
C TYR A 74 14.26 -11.25 3.51
N MET A 75 13.99 -9.94 3.45
CA MET A 75 14.77 -8.98 2.68
C MET A 75 16.20 -8.85 3.21
N LYS A 76 16.42 -8.83 4.53
CA LYS A 76 17.77 -8.81 5.11
C LYS A 76 18.57 -10.07 4.75
N LYS A 77 17.89 -11.22 4.69
CA LYS A 77 18.53 -12.51 4.44
C LYS A 77 18.81 -12.79 2.96
N TYR A 78 17.87 -12.48 2.07
CA TYR A 78 17.91 -12.96 0.67
C TYR A 78 18.01 -11.86 -0.40
N ALA A 79 17.66 -10.61 -0.11
CA ALA A 79 17.65 -9.56 -1.15
C ALA A 79 19.06 -9.08 -1.58
N LYS A 80 20.12 -9.52 -0.88
CA LYS A 80 21.51 -9.19 -1.26
C LYS A 80 21.96 -9.98 -2.49
N THR A 81 21.44 -11.19 -2.68
CA THR A 81 21.83 -12.11 -3.75
C THR A 81 20.91 -12.00 -4.97
N ASP A 82 19.67 -11.57 -4.77
CA ASP A 82 18.68 -11.41 -5.83
C ASP A 82 18.11 -9.99 -5.82
N ARG A 83 18.43 -9.22 -6.86
CA ARG A 83 17.97 -7.84 -7.02
C ARG A 83 16.48 -7.74 -7.29
N LEU A 84 15.93 -8.64 -8.09
CA LEU A 84 14.52 -8.65 -8.44
C LEU A 84 13.69 -8.94 -7.19
N LEU A 85 14.13 -9.91 -6.40
CA LEU A 85 13.53 -10.19 -5.09
C LEU A 85 13.56 -8.96 -4.18
N GLY A 86 14.70 -8.28 -4.09
CA GLY A 86 14.83 -7.08 -3.27
C GLY A 86 13.89 -5.94 -3.67
N ILE A 87 13.75 -5.69 -4.98
CA ILE A 87 12.82 -4.69 -5.52
C ILE A 87 11.37 -5.08 -5.18
N SER A 88 10.98 -6.33 -5.43
CA SER A 88 9.64 -6.84 -5.14
C SER A 88 9.29 -6.72 -3.66
N LEU A 89 10.21 -7.10 -2.76
CA LEU A 89 10.00 -6.96 -1.31
C LEU A 89 9.91 -5.49 -0.87
N GLY A 90 10.67 -4.59 -1.49
CA GLY A 90 10.57 -3.15 -1.24
C GLY A 90 9.20 -2.59 -1.62
N LEU A 91 8.66 -2.97 -2.77
CA LEU A 91 7.32 -2.59 -3.21
C LEU A 91 6.24 -3.13 -2.27
N ILE A 92 6.32 -4.42 -1.91
CA ILE A 92 5.35 -5.06 -0.99
C ILE A 92 5.42 -4.40 0.40
N LEU A 93 6.62 -4.13 0.92
CA LEU A 93 6.80 -3.48 2.22
C LEU A 93 6.17 -2.08 2.23
N GLY A 94 6.40 -1.29 1.18
CA GLY A 94 5.80 0.04 1.04
C GLY A 94 4.27 -0.02 0.98
N GLY A 95 3.72 -0.95 0.22
CA GLY A 95 2.27 -1.15 0.12
C GLY A 95 1.64 -1.66 1.43
N ALA A 96 2.30 -2.56 2.16
CA ALA A 96 1.81 -3.06 3.44
C ALA A 96 1.76 -1.95 4.49
N ILE A 97 2.83 -1.14 4.59
CA ILE A 97 2.90 -0.02 5.54
C ILE A 97 1.94 1.11 5.15
N GLY A 98 1.79 1.41 3.86
CA GLY A 98 0.87 2.47 3.40
C GLY A 98 -0.62 2.18 3.67
N ASN A 99 -0.97 0.91 3.91
CA ASN A 99 -2.34 0.49 4.25
C ASN A 99 -2.54 0.11 5.73
N PHE A 100 -1.48 0.15 6.54
CA PHE A 100 -1.55 -0.09 7.98
C PHE A 100 -2.20 1.09 8.70
#